data_AF-A0A3D4MZV6-F1
#
_entry.id   AF-A0A3D4MZV6-F1
#
_cell.length_a   1.000
_cell.length_b   1.000
_cell.length_c   1.000
_cell.angle_alpha   90.00
_cell.angle_beta   90.00
_cell.angle_gamma   90.00
#
_symmetry.space_group_name_H-M   'P 1'
#
loop_
_entity.id
_entity.type
_entity.pdbx_description
1 polymer ?
#
loop_
_entity_poly.entity_id
_entity_poly.type
_entity_poly.pdbx_seq_one_letter_code
_entity_poly.pdbx_strand_id
1 'polypeptide(L)'
;MTIPLITITIGYGISISREGLGLSIGTILVRKTFLVIIALAINTYIIDGLLHMESMYRYAMLALALAPPPFVLSVFIHPDDHENLSYINRTISLDCLVSIVLTIVAVTLYR
;
A
#
# COMPACT_ATOMS: atom_id res chain seq x y z
N MET A 1 -14.81 11.72 -8.37
CA MET A 1 -14.30 12.96 -7.73
C MET A 1 -13.64 12.74 -6.38
N THR A 2 -13.94 11.64 -5.67
CA THR A 2 -13.41 11.35 -4.32
C THR A 2 -11.94 10.95 -4.30
N ILE A 3 -11.47 10.12 -5.23
CA ILE A 3 -10.07 9.62 -5.25
C ILE A 3 -9.01 10.75 -5.39
N PRO A 4 -9.15 11.72 -6.31
CA PRO A 4 -8.21 12.84 -6.40
C PRO A 4 -8.15 13.69 -5.12
N LEU A 5 -9.32 13.99 -4.52
CA LEU A 5 -9.40 14.78 -3.28
C LEU A 5 -8.74 14.04 -2.11
N ILE A 6 -8.99 12.73 -1.95
CA ILE A 6 -8.32 11.90 -0.95
C ILE A 6 -6.80 11.95 -1.14
N THR A 7 -6.33 11.85 -2.39
CA THR A 7 -4.90 11.89 -2.72
C THR A 7 -4.27 13.25 -2.37
N ILE A 8 -5.00 14.36 -2.60
CA ILE A 8 -4.56 15.71 -2.21
C ILE A 8 -4.49 15.85 -0.68
N THR A 9 -5.50 15.35 0.05
CA THR A 9 -5.49 15.36 1.53
C THR A 9 -4.34 14.53 2.10
N ILE A 10 -4.04 13.36 1.50
CA ILE A 10 -2.86 12.55 1.85
C ILE A 10 -1.58 13.35 1.60
N GLY A 11 -1.48 14.01 0.44
CA GLY A 11 -0.35 14.85 0.07
C GLY A 11 -0.12 16.04 1.00
N TYR A 12 -1.19 16.63 1.52
CA TYR A 12 -1.15 17.75 2.45
C TYR A 12 -0.63 17.34 3.84
N GLY A 13 -0.87 16.10 4.27
CA GLY A 13 -0.39 15.56 5.54
C GLY A 13 1.10 15.17 5.58
N ILE A 14 1.83 15.31 4.46
CA ILE A 14 3.21 14.85 4.31
C ILE A 14 4.17 15.77 5.09
N SER A 15 4.65 15.33 6.26
CA SER A 15 5.81 15.92 6.94
C SER A 15 7.03 15.01 6.80
N ILE A 16 7.92 15.27 5.84
CA ILE A 16 9.15 14.48 5.65
C ILE A 16 10.14 14.84 6.78
N SER A 17 10.11 14.10 7.88
CA SER A 17 11.17 14.10 8.89
C SER A 17 12.10 12.90 8.67
N ARG A 18 13.42 13.11 8.79
CA ARG A 18 14.43 12.06 8.62
C ARG A 18 14.47 11.05 9.76
N GLU A 19 13.93 11.40 10.93
CA GLU A 19 13.82 10.50 12.08
C GLU A 19 12.68 9.48 11.87
N GLY A 20 13.00 8.19 11.99
CA GLY A 20 12.02 7.10 11.91
C GLY A 20 11.77 6.53 10.50
N LEU A 21 12.35 7.12 9.44
CA LEU A 21 12.22 6.64 8.05
C LEU A 21 12.58 5.15 7.89
N GLY A 22 13.62 4.68 8.59
CA GLY A 22 14.05 3.28 8.50
C GLY A 22 13.00 2.29 9.01
N LEU A 23 12.33 2.62 10.12
CA LEU A 23 11.24 1.81 10.68
C LEU A 23 10.00 1.83 9.79
N SER A 24 9.65 3.00 9.23
CA SER A 24 8.55 3.11 8.26
C SER A 24 8.83 2.27 7.01
N ILE A 25 10.02 2.37 6.43
CA ILE A 25 10.42 1.59 5.24
C ILE A 25 10.39 0.09 5.55
N GLY A 26 10.93 -0.34 6.69
CA GLY A 26 10.89 -1.75 7.10
C GLY A 26 9.46 -2.27 7.24
N THR A 27 8.58 -1.48 7.85
CA THR A 27 7.15 -1.82 8.00
C THR A 27 6.46 -1.94 6.64
N ILE A 28 6.71 -0.99 5.74
CA ILE A 28 6.20 -1.00 4.36
C ILE A 28 6.66 -2.24 3.63
N LEU A 29 7.95 -2.56 3.71
CA LEU A 29 8.57 -3.64 2.98
C LEU A 29 8.05 -5.00 3.48
N VAL A 30 8.00 -5.22 4.80
CA VAL A 30 7.42 -6.43 5.40
C VAL A 30 5.96 -6.59 4.98
N ARG A 31 5.16 -5.52 5.06
CA ARG A 31 3.74 -5.56 4.66
C ARG A 31 3.57 -5.88 3.18
N LYS A 32 4.29 -5.19 2.29
CA LYS A 32 4.24 -5.41 0.84
C LYS A 32 4.63 -6.83 0.49
N THR A 33 5.74 -7.32 1.03
CA THR A 33 6.19 -8.70 0.81
C THR A 33 5.15 -9.71 1.28
N PHE A 34 4.58 -9.51 2.47
CA PHE A 34 3.55 -10.39 3.01
C PHE A 34 2.27 -10.41 2.14
N LEU A 35 1.78 -9.23 1.72
CA LEU A 35 0.62 -9.12 0.83
C LEU A 35 0.87 -9.77 -0.53
N VAL A 36 2.06 -9.61 -1.10
CA VAL A 36 2.43 -10.25 -2.38
C VAL A 36 2.46 -11.77 -2.24
N ILE A 37 3.04 -12.30 -1.16
CA ILE A 37 3.06 -13.75 -0.89
C ILE A 37 1.63 -14.29 -0.77
N ILE A 38 0.76 -13.60 -0.02
CA ILE A 38 -0.65 -13.98 0.11
C ILE A 38 -1.36 -13.93 -1.24
N ALA A 39 -1.15 -12.89 -2.03
CA ALA A 39 -1.78 -12.75 -3.34
C ALA A 39 -1.35 -13.87 -4.31
N LEU A 40 -0.07 -14.26 -4.29
CA LEU A 40 0.41 -15.41 -5.06
C LEU A 40 -0.21 -16.72 -4.58
N ALA A 41 -0.30 -16.94 -3.27
CA ALA A 41 -0.97 -18.11 -2.71
C ALA A 41 -2.46 -18.16 -3.14
N ILE A 42 -3.17 -17.03 -3.05
CA ILE A 42 -4.57 -16.93 -3.49
C ILE A 42 -4.68 -17.18 -5.00
N ASN A 43 -3.78 -16.63 -5.81
CA ASN A 43 -3.76 -16.87 -7.25
C ASN A 43 -3.62 -18.36 -7.57
N THR A 44 -2.71 -19.08 -6.90
CA THR A 44 -2.47 -20.49 -7.17
C THR A 44 -3.55 -21.41 -6.60
N TYR A 45 -3.94 -21.23 -5.33
CA TYR A 45 -4.87 -22.14 -4.66
C TYR A 45 -6.34 -21.83 -4.95
N ILE A 46 -6.70 -20.55 -5.02
CA ILE A 46 -8.10 -20.12 -5.14
C ILE A 46 -8.45 -19.81 -6.60
N ILE A 47 -7.71 -18.90 -7.25
CA ILE A 47 -8.07 -18.39 -8.59
C ILE A 47 -7.84 -19.46 -9.67
N ASP A 48 -6.64 -20.05 -9.72
CA ASP A 48 -6.34 -21.11 -10.68
C ASP A 48 -6.93 -22.45 -10.25
N GLY A 49 -6.70 -22.85 -9.00
CA GLY A 49 -7.04 -24.18 -8.52
C GLY A 49 -8.55 -24.37 -8.32
N LEU A 50 -9.15 -23.58 -7.43
CA LEU A 50 -10.54 -23.79 -7.01
C LEU A 50 -11.54 -23.21 -8.02
N LEU A 51 -11.30 -22.01 -8.54
CA LEU A 51 -12.26 -21.29 -9.38
C LEU A 51 -11.97 -21.37 -10.90
N HIS A 52 -10.79 -21.82 -11.33
CA HIS A 52 -10.37 -21.86 -12.75
C HIS A 52 -10.66 -20.56 -13.52
N MET A 53 -10.40 -19.42 -12.90
CA MET A 53 -10.69 -18.11 -13.49
C MET A 53 -9.67 -17.69 -14.54
N GLU A 54 -10.09 -16.83 -15.47
CA GLU A 54 -9.20 -16.26 -16.48
C GLU A 54 -8.04 -15.47 -15.86
N SER A 55 -6.93 -15.40 -16.60
CA SER A 55 -5.69 -14.73 -16.19
C SER A 55 -5.88 -13.26 -15.78
N MET A 56 -6.93 -12.59 -16.23
CA MET A 56 -7.26 -11.23 -15.83
C MET A 56 -7.47 -11.09 -14.31
N TYR A 57 -8.05 -12.10 -13.65
CA TYR A 57 -8.27 -12.08 -12.20
C TYR A 57 -6.97 -12.19 -11.40
N ARG A 58 -5.96 -12.89 -11.95
CA ARG A 58 -4.62 -13.02 -11.33
C ARG A 58 -3.89 -11.68 -11.32
N TYR A 59 -4.01 -10.92 -12.43
CA TYR A 59 -3.47 -9.56 -12.51
C TYR A 59 -4.20 -8.59 -11.58
N ALA A 60 -5.53 -8.68 -11.48
CA ALA A 60 -6.30 -7.86 -10.56
C ALA A 60 -5.92 -8.11 -9.09
N MET A 61 -5.67 -9.36 -8.71
CA MET A 61 -5.25 -9.72 -7.35
C MET A 61 -3.85 -9.20 -7.01
N LEU A 62 -2.92 -9.28 -7.97
CA LEU A 62 -1.59 -8.69 -7.82
C LEU A 62 -1.65 -7.16 -7.73
N ALA A 63 -2.48 -6.52 -8.55
CA ALA A 63 -2.71 -5.08 -8.49
C ALA A 63 -3.28 -4.64 -7.13
N LEU A 64 -4.17 -5.45 -6.55
CA LEU A 64 -4.71 -5.21 -5.20
C LEU A 64 -3.64 -5.33 -4.12
N ALA A 65 -2.77 -6.34 -4.19
CA ALA A 65 -1.67 -6.50 -3.23
C ALA A 65 -0.61 -5.40 -3.33
N LEU A 66 -0.43 -4.86 -4.54
CA LEU A 66 0.46 -3.72 -4.79
C LEU A 66 -0.18 -2.38 -4.43
N ALA A 67 -1.50 -2.31 -4.26
CA ALA A 67 -2.18 -1.06 -3.91
C ALA A 67 -1.69 -0.50 -2.57
N PRO A 68 -1.67 0.83 -2.41
CA PRO A 68 -1.33 1.44 -1.14
C PRO A 68 -2.37 1.05 -0.07
N PRO A 69 -2.00 1.04 1.22
CA PRO A 69 -2.90 0.72 2.31
C PRO A 69 -4.06 1.72 2.37
N PRO A 70 -5.21 1.32 2.93
CA PRO A 70 -6.34 2.20 3.10
C PRO A 70 -5.97 3.37 4.03
N PHE A 71 -6.04 4.58 3.50
CA PHE A 71 -5.78 5.84 4.22
C PHE A 71 -6.69 6.07 5.43
N VAL A 72 -7.78 5.32 5.55
CA VAL A 72 -8.73 5.45 6.66
C VAL A 72 -8.08 5.22 8.03
N LEU A 73 -6.93 4.54 8.10
CA LEU A 73 -6.18 4.36 9.35
C LEU A 73 -5.80 5.68 10.05
N SER A 74 -5.48 6.75 9.31
CA SER A 74 -5.16 8.04 9.94
C SER A 74 -6.40 8.73 10.54
N VAL A 75 -7.61 8.37 10.07
CA VAL A 75 -8.88 8.90 10.55
C VAL A 75 -9.36 8.18 11.82
N PHE A 76 -8.94 6.94 12.04
CA PHE A 76 -9.34 6.13 13.20
C PHE A 76 -8.48 6.34 14.47
N ILE A 77 -7.48 7.22 14.43
CA ILE A 77 -6.57 7.44 15.56
C ILE A 77 -7.10 8.57 16.45
N HIS A 78 -7.04 8.36 17.77
CA HIS A 78 -7.47 9.35 18.76
C HIS A 78 -6.63 10.65 18.66
N PRO A 79 -7.25 11.84 18.72
CA PRO A 79 -6.55 13.13 18.57
C PRO A 79 -5.45 13.42 19.59
N ASP A 80 -5.49 12.79 20.76
CA ASP A 80 -4.63 13.11 21.92
C ASP A 80 -3.24 12.46 21.89
N ASP A 81 -2.91 11.68 20.86
CA ASP A 81 -1.63 10.95 20.73
C ASP A 81 -0.78 11.51 19.57
N HIS A 82 -0.37 12.76 19.70
CA HIS A 82 0.26 13.57 18.66
C HIS A 82 1.58 12.98 18.11
N GLU A 83 2.38 12.27 18.93
CA GLU A 83 3.60 11.61 18.45
C GLU A 83 3.28 10.43 17.52
N ASN A 84 2.35 9.56 17.90
CA ASN A 84 1.92 8.41 17.09
C ASN A 84 1.21 8.84 15.81
N LEU A 85 0.39 9.90 15.85
CA LEU A 85 -0.24 10.48 14.67
C LEU A 85 0.78 10.95 13.63
N SER A 86 1.84 11.64 14.08
CA SER A 86 2.89 12.13 13.19
C SER A 86 3.67 10.98 12.55
N TYR A 87 3.96 9.91 13.29
CA TYR A 87 4.66 8.72 12.80
C TYR A 87 3.83 7.91 11.80
N ILE A 88 2.53 7.75 12.06
CA ILE A 88 1.63 6.98 11.20
C ILE A 88 1.35 7.74 9.89
N ASN A 89 1.10 9.05 9.96
CA ASN A 89 0.88 9.85 8.76
C ASN A 89 2.13 9.83 7.86
N ARG A 90 3.33 9.96 8.44
CA ARG A 90 4.62 9.78 7.73
C ARG A 90 4.73 8.42 7.06
N THR A 91 4.37 7.36 7.76
CA THR A 91 4.48 5.98 7.26
C THR A 91 3.50 5.73 6.10
N ILE A 92 2.27 6.22 6.19
CA ILE A 92 1.26 6.08 5.13
C ILE A 92 1.66 6.87 3.89
N SER A 93 2.13 8.10 4.06
CA SER A 93 2.60 8.94 2.94
C SER A 93 3.81 8.33 2.24
N LEU A 94 4.78 7.81 3.00
CA LEU A 94 5.95 7.15 2.43
C LEU A 94 5.56 5.87 1.71
N ASP A 95 4.63 5.08 2.26
CA ASP A 95 4.12 3.90 1.58
C ASP A 95 3.45 4.26 0.26
N CYS A 96 2.68 5.34 0.22
CA CYS A 96 2.03 5.80 -1.01
C CYS A 96 3.06 6.11 -2.10
N LEU A 97 4.14 6.82 -1.76
CA LEU A 97 5.26 7.09 -2.67
C LEU A 97 5.95 5.80 -3.14
N VAL A 98 6.29 4.91 -2.20
CA VAL A 98 6.91 3.61 -2.50
C VAL A 98 6.00 2.77 -3.39
N SER A 99 4.69 2.81 -3.13
CA SER A 99 3.67 2.11 -3.90
C SER A 99 3.59 2.64 -5.33
N ILE A 100 3.61 3.96 -5.53
CA ILE A 100 3.65 4.56 -6.87
C ILE A 100 4.89 4.09 -7.63
N VAL A 101 6.06 4.16 -7.01
CA VAL A 101 7.32 3.72 -7.63
C VAL A 101 7.28 2.22 -7.96
N LEU A 102 6.85 1.37 -7.03
CA LEU A 102 6.74 -0.08 -7.25
C LEU A 102 5.74 -0.41 -8.35
N THR A 103 4.60 0.28 -8.42
CA THR A 103 3.62 0.08 -9.49
C THR A 103 4.20 0.50 -10.84
N ILE A 104 4.92 1.62 -10.92
CA ILE A 104 5.60 2.05 -12.16
C ILE A 104 6.64 1.01 -12.60
N VAL A 105 7.46 0.52 -11.66
CA VAL A 105 8.47 -0.52 -11.92
C VAL A 105 7.80 -1.81 -12.38
N ALA A 106 6.75 -2.27 -11.69
CA ALA A 106 6.02 -3.48 -12.04
C ALA A 106 5.40 -3.37 -13.45
N VAL A 107 4.75 -2.25 -13.78
CA VAL A 107 4.20 -2.02 -15.12
C VAL A 107 5.29 -1.98 -16.19
N THR A 108 6.46 -1.43 -15.87
CA THR A 108 7.60 -1.37 -16.81
C THR A 108 8.22 -2.75 -17.06
N LEU A 109 8.29 -3.60 -16.03
CA LEU A 109 8.83 -4.96 -16.09
C LEU A 109 7.85 -5.99 -16.68
N TYR A 110 6.54 -5.78 -16.53
CA TYR A 110 5.48 -6.68 -17.03
C TYR A 110 4.88 -6.22 -18.37
N ARG A 111 5.53 -5.29 -19.10
CA ARG A 111 5.26 -5.03 -20.53
C ARG A 111 5.91 -6.10 -21.39
#